data_AF-A0A841CR63-F1
#
_entry.id   AF-A0A841CR63-F1
#
_cell.length_a   1.000
_cell.length_b   1.000
_cell.length_c   1.000
_cell.angle_alpha   90.00
_cell.angle_beta   90.00
_cell.angle_gamma   90.00
#
_symmetry.space_group_name_H-M   'P 1'
#
loop_
_entity.id
_entity.type
_entity.pdbx_description
1 polymer ?
#
loop_
_entity_poly.entity_id
_entity_poly.type
_entity_poly.pdbx_seq_one_letter_code
_entity_poly.pdbx_strand_id
1 'polypeptide(L)'
;MDADVHIGYGMALVSVWAELLVWTNGYWFRWACGRSRAGNGRRLYAFAPADDVATAARRVVRRREELRQRRPYSPHPEDRSA
;
A
#
# COMPACT_ATOMS: atom_id res chain seq x y z
N MET A 1 5.33 12.70 -5.47
CA MET A 1 4.87 11.43 -4.89
C MET A 1 4.57 10.57 -6.09
N ASP A 2 5.47 9.64 -6.41
CA ASP A 2 5.27 8.74 -7.55
C ASP A 2 4.56 7.50 -7.04
N ALA A 3 3.48 7.14 -7.71
CA ALA A 3 2.70 5.94 -7.44
C ALA A 3 2.37 5.29 -8.77
N ASP A 4 2.83 4.06 -8.95
CA ASP A 4 2.61 3.32 -10.20
C ASP A 4 1.28 2.58 -10.15
N VAL A 5 0.45 2.80 -11.17
CA VAL A 5 -0.88 2.20 -11.31
C VAL A 5 -0.81 1.04 -12.29
N HIS A 6 -1.21 -0.16 -11.86
CA HIS A 6 -1.35 -1.34 -12.71
C HIS A 6 -2.84 -1.72 -12.79
N ILE A 7 -3.38 -1.99 -13.99
CA ILE A 7 -4.81 -2.27 -14.21
C ILE A 7 -4.99 -3.66 -14.83
N GLY A 8 -5.91 -4.49 -14.29
CA GLY A 8 -6.30 -5.78 -14.87
C GLY A 8 -7.53 -6.42 -14.19
N TYR A 9 -8.36 -7.17 -14.92
CA TYR A 9 -9.55 -7.89 -14.41
C TYR A 9 -10.56 -7.06 -13.59
N GLY A 10 -10.73 -5.77 -13.90
CA GLY A 10 -11.59 -4.87 -13.13
C GLY A 10 -10.99 -4.47 -11.77
N MET A 11 -9.70 -4.69 -11.57
CA MET A 11 -8.95 -4.31 -10.39
C MET A 11 -7.77 -3.40 -10.79
N ALA A 12 -7.65 -2.26 -10.12
CA ALA A 12 -6.48 -1.41 -10.17
C ALA A 12 -5.62 -1.62 -8.91
N LEU A 13 -4.31 -1.56 -9.09
CA LEU A 13 -3.30 -1.69 -8.05
C LEU A 13 -2.44 -0.42 -8.05
N VAL A 14 -2.32 0.21 -6.89
CA VAL A 14 -1.47 1.38 -6.68
C VAL A 14 -0.31 0.98 -5.77
N SER A 15 0.92 1.12 -6.27
CA SER A 15 2.13 0.96 -5.45
C SER A 15 2.45 2.28 -4.76
N VAL A 16 2.42 2.29 -3.42
CA VAL A 16 2.59 3.53 -2.62
C VAL A 16 3.91 3.54 -1.85
N TRP A 17 4.43 2.36 -1.51
CA TRP A 17 5.72 2.17 -0.83
C TRP A 17 6.19 0.72 -0.96
N ALA A 18 7.46 0.45 -0.65
CA ALA A 18 7.96 -0.91 -0.48
C ALA A 18 7.05 -1.66 0.52
N GLU A 19 6.44 -2.76 0.06
CA GLU A 19 5.47 -3.57 0.83
C GLU A 19 4.07 -2.95 1.07
N LEU A 20 3.78 -1.75 0.53
CA LEU A 20 2.46 -1.11 0.63
C LEU A 20 1.79 -0.97 -0.74
N LEU A 21 0.91 -1.92 -1.02
CA LEU A 21 0.08 -1.96 -2.21
C LEU A 21 -1.38 -1.69 -1.84
N VAL A 22 -2.06 -0.86 -2.63
CA VAL A 22 -3.49 -0.58 -2.51
C VAL A 22 -4.22 -1.18 -3.71
N TRP A 23 -5.17 -2.08 -3.45
CA TRP A 23 -6.07 -2.63 -4.46
C TRP A 23 -7.38 -1.86 -4.46
N THR A 24 -7.96 -1.68 -5.63
CA THR A 24 -9.32 -1.18 -5.79
C THR A 24 -10.00 -1.80 -6.99
N ASN A 25 -11.32 -1.97 -6.93
CA ASN A 25 -12.16 -2.36 -8.06
C ASN A 25 -13.22 -1.29 -8.39
N GLY A 26 -13.02 -0.06 -7.90
CA GLY A 26 -13.98 1.04 -8.01
C GLY A 26 -15.06 1.08 -6.92
N TYR A 27 -15.25 0.00 -6.15
CA TYR A 27 -16.23 -0.06 -5.04
C TYR A 27 -15.59 -0.01 -3.66
N TRP A 28 -14.33 -0.42 -3.56
CA TRP A 28 -13.58 -0.42 -2.31
C TRP A 28 -12.09 -0.20 -2.53
N PHE A 29 -11.40 0.15 -1.45
CA PHE A 29 -9.95 0.15 -1.30
C PHE A 29 -9.55 -0.89 -0.27
N ARG A 30 -8.50 -1.65 -0.56
CA ARG A 30 -7.91 -2.62 0.37
C ARG A 30 -6.41 -2.49 0.33
N TRP A 31 -5.74 -2.64 1.47
CA TRP A 31 -4.27 -2.64 1.52
C TRP A 31 -3.79 -3.53 2.67
N ALA A 32 -2.56 -4.03 2.54
CA ALA A 32 -1.95 -4.82 3.60
C ALA A 32 -1.46 -3.93 4.74
N CYS A 33 -1.84 -4.26 5.98
CA CYS A 33 -1.45 -3.55 7.20
C CYS A 33 -0.27 -4.21 7.93
N GLY A 34 0.37 -5.20 7.32
CA GLY A 34 1.41 -6.02 7.91
C GLY A 34 0.92 -7.43 8.28
N ARG A 35 1.67 -8.12 9.14
CA ARG A 35 1.37 -9.50 9.57
C ARG A 35 0.61 -9.51 10.90
N SER A 36 -0.31 -10.44 11.06
CA SER A 36 -0.91 -10.75 12.35
C SER A 36 0.18 -11.17 13.34
N ARG A 37 0.13 -10.63 14.56
CA ARG A 37 1.02 -11.08 15.64
C ARG A 37 0.64 -12.47 16.16
N ALA A 38 -0.57 -12.93 15.85
CA ALA A 38 -1.09 -14.24 16.19
C ALA A 38 -0.54 -15.35 15.26
N GLY A 39 0.77 -15.61 15.33
CA GLY A 39 1.46 -16.86 14.98
C GLY A 39 1.43 -17.42 13.56
N ASN A 40 0.39 -17.16 12.76
CA ASN A 40 0.15 -17.81 11.48
C ASN A 40 0.68 -17.05 10.26
N GLY A 41 1.38 -15.92 10.48
CA GLY A 41 1.93 -15.10 9.40
C GLY A 41 0.88 -14.47 8.47
N ARG A 42 -0.42 -14.53 8.82
CA ARG A 42 -1.50 -14.04 7.96
C ARG A 42 -1.38 -12.53 7.76
N ARG A 43 -1.36 -12.10 6.50
CA ARG A 43 -1.42 -10.65 6.20
C ARG A 43 -2.75 -10.10 6.68
N LEU A 44 -2.68 -9.06 7.50
CA LEU A 44 -3.84 -8.27 7.88
C LEU A 44 -4.12 -7.28 6.75
N TYR A 45 -5.39 -7.12 6.43
CA TYR A 45 -5.83 -6.19 5.41
C TYR A 45 -6.75 -5.15 6.04
N ALA A 46 -6.54 -3.88 5.72
CA ALA A 46 -7.52 -2.84 5.96
C ALA A 46 -8.42 -2.67 4.73
N PHE A 47 -9.58 -2.07 4.98
CA PHE A 47 -10.64 -1.83 4.02
C PHE A 47 -11.15 -0.39 4.18
N ALA A 48 -11.53 0.22 3.07
CA ALA A 48 -12.35 1.42 3.03
C ALA A 48 -13.30 1.37 1.82
N PRO A 49 -14.56 1.78 1.94
CA PRO A 49 -15.46 1.91 0.79
C PRO A 49 -15.02 3.04 -0.15
N ALA A 50 -15.39 2.95 -1.42
CA ALA A 50 -14.97 3.92 -2.44
C ALA A 50 -15.68 5.28 -2.34
N ASP A 51 -16.77 5.38 -1.58
CA ASP A 51 -17.44 6.65 -1.27
C ASP A 51 -16.62 7.55 -0.32
N ASP A 52 -15.66 6.98 0.43
CA ASP A 52 -14.76 7.71 1.32
C ASP A 52 -13.27 7.60 0.89
N VAL A 53 -13.01 8.02 -0.36
CA VAL A 53 -11.66 8.07 -0.94
C VAL A 53 -10.69 8.86 -0.06
N ALA A 54 -11.14 9.97 0.53
CA ALA A 54 -10.29 10.85 1.33
C ALA A 54 -9.81 10.15 2.60
N THR A 55 -10.68 9.42 3.31
CA THR A 55 -10.26 8.64 4.47
C THR A 55 -9.37 7.47 4.09
N ALA A 56 -9.65 6.80 2.96
CA ALA A 56 -8.76 5.75 2.44
C ALA A 56 -7.35 6.31 2.21
N ALA A 57 -7.23 7.43 1.50
CA ALA A 57 -5.96 8.09 1.23
C ALA A 57 -5.23 8.49 2.53
N ARG A 58 -5.92 9.12 3.48
CA ARG A 58 -5.31 9.50 4.78
C ARG A 58 -4.76 8.29 5.54
N ARG A 59 -5.50 7.17 5.56
CA ARG A 59 -5.06 5.94 6.23
C ARG A 59 -3.85 5.32 5.54
N VAL A 60 -3.82 5.32 4.21
CA VAL A 60 -2.69 4.84 3.41
C VAL A 60 -1.44 5.70 3.64
N VAL A 61 -1.57 7.03 3.62
CA VAL A 61 -0.47 7.96 3.91
C VAL A 61 0.08 7.73 5.31
N ARG A 62 -0.80 7.66 6.32
CA ARG A 62 -0.39 7.34 7.70
C ARG A 62 0.38 6.02 7.77
N ARG A 63 -0.11 4.99 7.08
CA ARG A 63 0.54 3.67 7.06
C ARG A 63 1.92 3.71 6.40
N ARG A 64 2.06 4.47 5.31
CA ARG A 64 3.36 4.70 4.66
C ARG A 64 4.35 5.34 5.62
N GLU A 65 3.94 6.39 6.35
CA GLU A 65 4.82 7.04 7.32
C GLU A 65 5.25 6.10 8.46
N GLU A 66 4.35 5.25 8.96
CA GLU A 66 4.70 4.20 9.93
C GLU A 66 5.73 3.20 9.38
N LEU A 67 5.62 2.84 8.09
CA LEU A 67 6.57 1.94 7.44
C LEU A 67 7.93 2.62 7.21
N ARG A 68 7.94 3.89 6.80
CA ARG A 68 9.14 4.71 6.64
C ARG A 68 9.95 4.83 7.91
N GLN A 69 9.29 4.98 9.06
CA GLN A 69 9.97 5.04 10.36
C GLN A 69 10.59 3.70 10.78
N ARG A 70 9.99 2.57 10.37
CA ARG A 70 10.47 1.22 10.72
C ARG A 70 11.61 0.74 9.82
N ARG A 71 11.66 1.22 8.58
CA ARG A 71 12.76 1.03 7.64
C ARG A 71 12.95 2.33 6.85
N PRO A 72 14.00 3.12 7.10
CA PRO A 72 14.39 4.12 6.12
C PRO A 72 14.63 3.37 4.82
N TYR A 73 13.92 3.75 3.77
CA TYR A 73 14.07 3.16 2.45
C TYR A 73 15.52 3.26 2.04
N SER A 74 16.17 2.11 1.88
CA SER A 74 17.39 2.05 1.09
C SER A 74 16.90 2.04 -0.36
N PRO A 75 17.20 3.07 -1.18
CA PRO A 75 17.04 2.93 -2.62
C PRO A 75 17.81 1.69 -3.06
N HIS A 76 17.19 0.90 -3.92
CA HIS A 76 17.83 -0.26 -4.53
C HIS A 76 19.07 0.25 -5.31
N PRO A 77 20.24 -0.43 -5.24
CA PRO A 77 21.48 0.05 -5.86
C PRO A 77 21.49 0.11 -7.40
N GLU A 78 20.33 -0.05 -8.05
CA GLU A 78 20.20 0.02 -9.51
C GLU A 78 19.98 1.45 -10.05
N ASP A 79 19.69 2.42 -9.17
CA ASP A 79 19.59 3.85 -9.53
C ASP A 79 20.96 4.56 -9.64
N ARG A 80 22.08 3.82 -9.76
CA ARG A 80 23.44 4.38 -9.90
C ARG A 80 24.08 4.22 -11.28
N SER A 81 23.35 3.68 -12.25
CA SER A 81 23.86 3.51 -13.62
C SER A 81 22.94 4.23 -14.61
N ALA A 82 23.11 5.55 -14.68
CA ALA A 82 22.81 6.37 -15.87
C ALA A 82 23.85 7.48 -15.94
#